data_AF-A0A5C6P9S5-F1
#
_entry.id   AF-A0A5C6P9S5-F1
#
_cell.length_a   1.000
_cell.length_b   1.000
_cell.length_c   1.000
_cell.angle_alpha   90.00
_cell.angle_beta   90.00
_cell.angle_gamma   90.00
#
_symmetry.space_group_name_H-M   'P 1'
#
loop_
_entity.id
_entity.type
_entity.pdbx_description
1 polymer ?
#
loop_
_entity_poly.entity_id
_entity_poly.type
_entity_poly.pdbx_seq_one_letter_code
_entity_poly.pdbx_strand_id
1 'polypeptide(L)'
;MAGGGEAGVDLSRKFVSEAELDKRRQQRQEEWEKVRKPDDPEEAPEETYDPRSLFERLQEQKDKKQEEFEEQFKFKNMVRGLDQDESNFLDEVSRQQCLLEKQTRDEEMQELLEYRISFCIMLV
;
A
#
# COMPACT_ATOMS: atom_id res chain seq x y z
N MET A 1 18.98 10.24 18.77
CA MET A 1 18.29 10.05 17.48
C MET A 1 18.71 8.68 16.96
N ALA A 2 17.76 7.74 16.86
CA ALA A 2 17.93 6.36 16.38
C ALA A 2 18.60 6.36 14.99
N GLY A 3 19.60 5.52 14.67
CA GLY A 3 19.59 4.06 14.82
C GLY A 3 19.18 3.39 13.50
N GLY A 4 19.75 3.82 12.36
CA GLY A 4 19.52 3.22 11.05
C GLY A 4 20.33 1.94 10.90
N GLY A 5 19.74 0.80 11.25
CA GLY A 5 20.30 -0.52 10.97
C GLY A 5 20.08 -0.86 9.50
N GLU A 6 21.14 -0.79 8.69
CA GLU A 6 21.17 -1.42 7.38
C GLU A 6 21.05 -2.94 7.58
N ALA A 7 19.88 -3.49 7.26
CA ALA A 7 19.67 -4.93 7.24
C ALA A 7 20.47 -5.54 6.09
N GLY A 8 21.73 -5.91 6.37
CA GLY A 8 22.55 -6.70 5.48
C GLY A 8 21.79 -7.97 5.07
N VAL A 9 21.58 -8.13 3.77
CA VAL A 9 20.96 -9.34 3.22
C VAL A 9 21.95 -10.48 3.43
N ASP A 10 21.69 -11.29 4.45
CA ASP A 10 22.52 -12.45 4.78
C ASP A 10 22.36 -13.54 3.69
N LEU A 11 23.21 -13.44 2.67
CA LEU A 11 23.27 -14.34 1.51
C LEU A 11 23.76 -15.75 1.90
N SER A 12 24.36 -15.92 3.09
CA SER A 12 24.93 -17.18 3.54
C SER A 12 23.90 -18.30 3.74
N ARG A 13 22.61 -17.96 3.90
CA ARG A 13 21.51 -18.94 4.05
C ARG A 13 20.80 -19.27 2.73
N LYS A 14 21.24 -18.69 1.60
CA LYS A 14 20.67 -18.92 0.26
C LYS A 14 21.50 -19.86 -0.61
N PHE A 15 22.74 -20.17 -0.20
CA PHE A 15 23.57 -21.16 -0.87
C PHE A 15 23.33 -22.52 -0.23
N VAL A 16 22.75 -23.45 -0.99
CA VAL A 16 22.60 -24.84 -0.56
C VAL A 16 23.95 -25.53 -0.82
N SER A 17 24.52 -26.13 0.21
CA SER A 17 25.75 -26.92 0.05
C SER A 17 25.46 -28.24 -0.68
N GLU A 18 26.44 -28.76 -1.43
CA GLU A 18 26.33 -30.06 -2.13
C GLU A 18 25.83 -31.17 -1.19
N ALA A 19 26.35 -31.18 0.04
CA ALA A 19 25.94 -32.12 1.08
C ALA A 19 24.46 -32.00 1.52
N GLU A 20 23.84 -30.83 1.39
CA GLU A 20 22.41 -30.64 1.68
C GLU A 20 21.51 -31.07 0.52
N LEU A 21 22.00 -30.94 -0.73
CA LEU A 21 21.33 -31.49 -1.90
C LEU A 21 21.36 -33.02 -1.87
N ASP A 22 22.50 -33.62 -1.51
CA ASP A 22 22.64 -35.07 -1.38
C ASP A 22 21.75 -35.63 -0.27
N LYS A 23 21.69 -34.97 0.89
CA LYS A 23 20.77 -35.37 1.99
C LYS A 23 19.30 -35.30 1.57
N ARG A 24 18.91 -34.28 0.81
CA ARG A 24 17.54 -34.19 0.27
C ARG A 24 17.26 -35.29 -0.75
N ARG A 25 18.24 -35.64 -1.59
CA ARG A 25 18.15 -36.75 -2.54
C ARG A 25 18.02 -38.10 -1.81
N GLN A 26 18.76 -38.28 -0.72
CA GLN A 26 18.70 -39.48 0.12
C GLN A 26 17.36 -39.63 0.84
N GLN A 27 16.84 -38.56 1.46
CA GLN A 27 15.52 -38.58 2.11
C GLN A 27 14.39 -38.92 1.13
N ARG A 28 14.47 -38.39 -0.10
CA ARG A 28 13.52 -38.70 -1.17
C ARG A 28 13.58 -40.16 -1.61
N GLN A 29 14.78 -40.72 -1.69
CA GLN A 29 15.00 -42.13 -2.01
C GLN A 29 14.48 -43.05 -0.89
N GLU A 30 14.72 -42.68 0.37
CA GLU A 30 14.20 -43.42 1.53
C GLU A 30 12.65 -43.37 1.60
N GLU A 31 12.04 -42.24 1.25
CA GLU A 31 10.58 -42.11 1.14
C GLU A 31 10.02 -42.92 -0.04
N TRP A 32 10.75 -42.99 -1.16
CA TRP A 32 10.40 -43.83 -2.31
C TRP A 32 10.46 -45.31 -1.99
N GLU A 33 11.53 -45.77 -1.34
CA GLU A 33 11.72 -47.15 -0.89
C GLU A 33 10.65 -47.60 0.11
N LYS A 34 10.15 -46.68 0.93
CA LYS A 34 9.10 -46.95 1.92
C LYS A 34 7.70 -47.11 1.31
N VAL A 35 7.45 -46.49 0.15
CA VAL A 35 6.14 -46.53 -0.56
C VAL A 35 6.17 -47.48 -1.77
N ARG A 36 7.33 -48.08 -2.06
CA ARG A 36 7.59 -48.94 -3.21
C ARG A 36 6.70 -50.19 -3.27
N LYS A 37 6.12 -50.46 -4.44
CA LYS A 37 5.50 -51.75 -4.81
C LYS A 37 6.51 -52.63 -5.57
N PRO A 38 6.37 -53.96 -5.57
CA PRO A 38 7.38 -54.88 -6.13
C PRO A 38 7.67 -54.72 -7.64
N ASP A 39 6.82 -53.99 -8.38
CA ASP A 39 6.97 -53.75 -9.83
C ASP A 39 7.59 -52.36 -10.18
N ASP A 40 7.89 -51.51 -9.19
CA ASP A 40 8.36 -50.14 -9.42
C ASP A 40 9.91 -50.02 -9.43
N PRO A 41 10.48 -49.11 -10.25
CA PRO A 41 11.93 -48.94 -10.44
C PRO A 41 12.68 -48.54 -9.16
N GLU A 42 13.94 -49.00 -9.04
CA GLU A 42 14.81 -48.82 -7.86
C GLU A 42 15.16 -47.36 -7.56
N GLU A 43 15.26 -46.50 -8.57
CA GLU A 43 15.58 -45.09 -8.39
C GLU A 43 14.30 -44.23 -8.37
N ALA A 44 14.19 -43.39 -7.33
CA ALA A 44 13.13 -42.39 -7.23
C ALA A 44 13.18 -41.47 -8.46
N PRO A 45 12.06 -41.28 -9.20
CA PRO A 45 12.04 -40.43 -10.37
C PRO A 45 12.56 -39.03 -10.05
N GLU A 46 13.57 -38.57 -10.81
CA GLU A 46 14.13 -37.24 -10.66
C GLU A 46 13.04 -36.20 -10.96
N GLU A 47 12.84 -35.28 -10.01
CA GLU A 47 11.76 -34.29 -10.04
C GLU A 47 11.81 -33.53 -11.37
N THR A 48 10.73 -33.65 -12.15
CA THR A 48 10.64 -33.11 -13.52
C THR A 48 11.18 -31.70 -13.57
N TYR A 49 12.27 -31.53 -14.30
CA TYR A 49 12.91 -30.26 -14.60
C TYR A 49 11.84 -29.27 -15.09
N ASP A 50 11.54 -28.27 -14.26
CA ASP A 50 10.61 -27.19 -14.63
C ASP A 50 11.24 -26.46 -15.83
N PRO A 51 10.61 -26.48 -17.01
CA PRO A 51 11.18 -25.88 -18.22
C PRO A 51 11.23 -24.35 -18.15
N ARG A 52 10.64 -23.74 -17.11
CA ARG A 52 10.72 -22.29 -16.90
C ARG A 52 12.13 -21.87 -16.54
N SER A 53 12.57 -20.81 -17.19
CA SER A 53 13.89 -20.25 -16.96
C SER A 53 14.01 -19.72 -15.53
N LEU A 54 15.22 -19.75 -14.96
CA LEU A 54 15.49 -19.15 -13.64
C LEU A 54 15.03 -17.67 -13.59
N PHE A 55 15.07 -16.99 -14.74
CA PHE A 55 14.60 -15.62 -14.94
C PHE A 55 13.09 -15.49 -14.73
N GLU A 56 12.27 -16.36 -15.33
CA GLU A 56 10.81 -16.33 -15.13
C GLU A 56 10.41 -16.49 -13.66
N ARG A 57 11.07 -17.40 -12.93
CA ARG A 57 10.79 -17.59 -11.49
C ARG A 57 11.17 -16.39 -10.64
N LEU A 58 12.30 -15.75 -10.93
CA LEU A 58 12.75 -14.54 -10.24
C LEU A 58 11.87 -13.34 -10.59
N GLN A 59 11.41 -13.28 -11.83
CA GLN A 59 10.50 -12.25 -12.31
C GLN A 59 9.14 -12.40 -11.65
N GLU A 60 8.53 -13.59 -11.62
CA GLU A 60 7.28 -13.84 -10.87
C GLU A 60 7.39 -13.43 -9.39
N GLN A 61 8.50 -13.77 -8.71
CA GLN A 61 8.71 -13.34 -7.32
C GLN A 61 8.87 -11.83 -7.16
N LYS A 62 9.54 -11.16 -8.10
CA LYS A 62 9.70 -9.70 -8.09
C LYS A 62 8.39 -9.01 -8.37
N ASP A 63 7.68 -9.44 -9.41
CA ASP A 63 6.43 -8.85 -9.87
C ASP A 63 5.35 -9.02 -8.79
N LYS A 64 5.27 -10.19 -8.16
CA LYS A 64 4.37 -10.41 -7.02
C LYS A 64 4.66 -9.47 -5.84
N LYS A 65 5.93 -9.27 -5.51
CA LYS A 65 6.33 -8.37 -4.41
C LYS A 65 6.06 -6.90 -4.76
N GLN A 66 6.20 -6.56 -6.04
CA GLN A 66 5.91 -5.24 -6.57
C GLN A 66 4.40 -4.96 -6.54
N GLU A 67 3.57 -5.90 -6.98
CA GLU A 67 2.09 -5.81 -6.89
C GLU A 67 1.64 -5.66 -5.44
N GLU A 68 2.13 -6.48 -4.51
CA GLU A 68 1.78 -6.38 -3.08
C GLU A 68 2.16 -5.02 -2.47
N PHE A 69 3.27 -4.43 -2.91
CA PHE A 69 3.70 -3.09 -2.49
C PHE A 69 2.81 -2.00 -3.10
N GLU A 70 2.52 -2.10 -4.39
CA GLU A 70 1.66 -1.17 -5.11
C GLU A 70 0.23 -1.20 -4.57
N GLU A 71 -0.33 -2.37 -4.26
CA GLU A 71 -1.64 -2.49 -3.64
C GLU A 71 -1.67 -1.83 -2.25
N GLN A 72 -0.68 -2.12 -1.39
CA GLN A 72 -0.60 -1.49 -0.07
C GLN A 72 -0.44 0.02 -0.15
N PHE A 73 0.39 0.52 -1.07
CA PHE A 73 0.56 1.96 -1.28
C PHE A 73 -0.66 2.59 -1.94
N LYS A 74 -1.33 1.90 -2.86
CA LYS A 74 -2.55 2.38 -3.51
C LYS A 74 -3.70 2.47 -2.52
N PHE A 75 -3.90 1.45 -1.67
CA PHE A 75 -4.89 1.53 -0.59
C PHE A 75 -4.55 2.63 0.41
N LYS A 76 -3.27 2.80 0.76
CA LYS A 76 -2.83 3.86 1.67
C LYS A 76 -2.95 5.26 1.06
N ASN A 77 -2.83 5.39 -0.25
CA ASN A 77 -3.00 6.66 -0.98
C ASN A 77 -4.48 6.98 -1.23
N MET A 78 -5.33 5.98 -1.49
CA MET A 78 -6.79 6.18 -1.65
C MET A 78 -7.49 6.41 -0.32
N VAL A 79 -7.04 5.77 0.76
CA VAL A 79 -7.46 6.01 2.14
C VAL A 79 -6.40 6.87 2.84
N ARG A 80 -5.92 7.91 2.15
CA ARG A 80 -5.15 8.96 2.80
C ARG A 80 -6.16 9.92 3.41
N GLY A 81 -6.30 9.86 4.73
CA GLY A 81 -7.05 10.88 5.47
C GLY A 81 -6.45 12.26 5.21
N LEU A 82 -7.28 13.29 5.32
CA LEU A 82 -6.80 14.67 5.31
C LEU A 82 -5.74 14.83 6.40
N ASP A 83 -4.61 15.43 6.07
CA ASP A 83 -3.62 15.74 7.08
C ASP A 83 -4.10 16.89 8.00
N GLN A 84 -3.38 17.12 9.10
CA GLN A 84 -3.77 18.13 10.08
C GLN A 84 -3.79 19.54 9.47
N ASP A 85 -2.88 19.84 8.55
CA ASP A 85 -2.76 21.15 7.90
C ASP A 85 -3.88 21.32 6.85
N GLU A 86 -4.18 20.27 6.09
CA GLU A 86 -5.30 20.22 5.15
C GLU A 86 -6.65 20.41 5.87
N SER A 87 -6.86 19.77 7.02
CA SER A 87 -8.06 19.97 7.84
C SER A 87 -8.16 21.41 8.38
N ASN A 88 -7.05 21.96 8.88
CA ASN A 88 -7.01 23.34 9.37
C ASN A 88 -7.30 24.35 8.26
N PHE A 89 -6.80 24.10 7.05
CA PHE A 89 -7.07 24.93 5.88
C PHE A 89 -8.56 24.94 5.52
N LEU A 90 -9.21 23.76 5.50
CA LEU A 90 -10.64 23.67 5.23
C LEU A 90 -11.48 24.40 6.28
N ASP A 91 -11.11 24.33 7.55
CA ASP A 91 -11.77 25.06 8.63
C ASP A 91 -11.60 26.58 8.48
N GLU A 92 -10.41 27.06 8.14
CA GLU A 92 -10.17 28.49 7.90
C GLU A 92 -10.96 29.00 6.69
N VAL A 93 -10.98 28.24 5.58
CA VAL A 93 -11.75 28.58 4.37
C VAL A 93 -13.26 28.61 4.66
N SER A 94 -13.76 27.64 5.43
CA SER A 94 -15.17 27.61 5.87
C SER A 94 -15.50 28.83 6.73
N ARG A 95 -14.62 29.17 7.68
CA ARG A 95 -14.77 30.36 8.53
C ARG A 95 -14.78 31.65 7.71
N GLN A 96 -13.86 31.77 6.74
CA GLN A 96 -13.77 32.95 5.87
C GLN A 96 -15.04 33.14 5.02
N GLN A 97 -15.57 32.07 4.42
CA GLN A 97 -16.82 32.13 3.67
C GLN A 97 -17.99 32.58 4.55
N CYS A 98 -18.13 31.99 5.74
CA CYS A 98 -19.17 32.38 6.70
C CYS A 98 -19.06 33.86 7.12
N LEU A 99 -17.84 34.35 7.34
CA LEU A 99 -17.61 35.76 7.68
C LEU A 99 -17.98 36.70 6.54
N LEU A 100 -17.60 36.37 5.30
CA LEU A 100 -17.93 37.16 4.12
C LEU A 100 -19.45 37.21 3.90
N GLU A 101 -20.12 36.06 3.92
CA GLU A 101 -21.58 36.01 3.78
C GLU A 101 -22.29 36.81 4.88
N LYS A 102 -21.78 36.76 6.11
CA LYS A 102 -22.34 37.55 7.21
C LYS A 102 -22.13 39.05 6.97
N GLN A 103 -20.95 39.48 6.56
CA GLN A 103 -20.67 40.88 6.26
C GLN A 103 -21.58 41.38 5.13
N THR A 104 -21.71 40.64 4.04
CA THR A 104 -22.60 41.01 2.93
C THR A 104 -24.05 41.14 3.40
N ARG A 105 -24.55 40.21 4.22
CA ARG A 105 -25.91 40.32 4.78
C ARG A 105 -26.09 41.52 5.70
N ASP A 106 -25.09 41.82 6.53
CA ASP A 106 -25.14 42.95 7.45
C ASP A 106 -25.11 44.28 6.68
N GLU A 107 -24.29 44.38 5.64
CA GLU A 107 -24.21 45.53 4.73
C GLU A 107 -25.52 45.74 3.95
N GLU A 108 -26.07 44.70 3.32
CA GLU A 108 -27.36 44.75 2.62
C GLU A 108 -28.50 45.18 3.56
N MET A 109 -28.52 44.66 4.79
CA MET A 109 -29.51 45.04 5.79
C MET A 109 -29.37 46.51 6.18
N GLN A 110 -28.14 47.01 6.34
CA GLN A 110 -27.89 48.40 6.67
C GLN A 110 -28.36 49.34 5.55
N GLU A 111 -28.03 49.02 4.28
CA GLU A 111 -28.51 49.78 3.13
C GLU A 111 -30.05 49.82 3.09
N LEU A 112 -30.72 48.68 3.29
CA LEU A 112 -32.19 48.63 3.33
C LEU A 112 -32.79 49.49 4.45
N LEU A 113 -32.15 49.54 5.62
CA LEU A 113 -32.58 50.40 6.72
C LEU A 113 -32.40 51.88 6.37
N GLU A 114 -31.26 52.24 5.79
CA GLU A 114 -30.99 53.61 5.31
C GLU A 114 -31.99 54.03 4.23
N TYR A 115 -32.30 53.16 3.26
CA TYR A 115 -33.34 53.40 2.26
C TYR A 115 -34.72 53.60 2.90
N ARG A 116 -35.09 52.78 3.88
CA ARG A 116 -36.38 52.92 4.60
C ARG A 116 -36.46 54.23 5.36
N ILE A 117 -35.40 54.61 6.06
CA ILE A 117 -35.33 55.88 6.80
C ILE A 117 -35.41 57.07 5.84
N SER A 118 -34.59 57.07 4.78
CA SER A 118 -34.57 58.13 3.76
C SER A 118 -35.93 58.28 3.07
N PHE A 119 -36.57 57.16 2.69
CA PHE A 119 -37.91 57.15 2.11
C PHE A 119 -38.97 57.71 3.06
N CYS A 120 -38.90 57.37 4.35
CA CYS A 120 -39.83 57.88 5.36
C CYS A 120 -39.64 59.38 5.58
N ILE A 121 -38.39 59.88 5.60
CA ILE A 121 -38.08 61.30 5.75
C ILE A 121 -38.53 62.11 4.51
N MET A 122 -38.41 61.57 3.29
CA MET A 122 -38.87 62.25 2.07
C MET A 122 -40.39 62.34 1.91
N LEU A 123 -41.16 61.49 2.60
CA LEU A 123 -42.62 61.46 2.51
C LEU A 123 -43.34 62.33 3.55
N VAL A 124 -42.60 62.94 4.48
CA VAL A 124 -43.10 63.88 5.51
C VAL A 124 -42.77 65.32 5.10
#